data_AF-A0A845QXP5-F1
#
_entry.id   AF-A0A845QXP5-F1
#
_cell.length_a   1.000
_cell.length_b   1.000
_cell.length_c   1.000
_cell.angle_alpha   90.00
_cell.angle_beta   90.00
_cell.angle_gamma   90.00
#
_symmetry.space_group_name_H-M   'P 1'
#
loop_
_entity.id
_entity.type
_entity.pdbx_description
1 polymer ?
#
loop_
_entity_poly.entity_id
_entity_poly.type
_entity_poly.pdbx_seq_one_letter_code
_entity_poly.pdbx_strand_id
1 'polypeptide(L)'
;MHRYWGNGFNDMMNFGNRASEWFILYDVVKLLIIVAVVMVIARMFIKSSRNNSNVGSSRAIEILKERYASGEISEQEYKEKLKNLK
;
A
#
# COMPACT_ATOMS: atom_id res chain seq x y z
N MET A 1 57.05 -4.95 24.13
CA MET A 1 56.39 -4.62 22.86
C MET A 1 54.88 -4.55 23.11
N HIS A 2 54.34 -3.36 23.39
CA HIS A 2 52.90 -3.17 23.67
C HIS A 2 52.26 -2.36 22.54
N ARG A 3 51.15 -2.90 22.03
CA ARG A 3 50.42 -2.49 20.83
C ARG A 3 49.69 -1.16 21.06
N TYR A 4 50.24 -0.07 20.54
CA TYR A 4 49.56 1.24 20.43
C TYR A 4 48.90 1.42 19.05
N TRP A 5 48.18 0.41 18.58
CA TRP A 5 47.44 0.46 17.32
C TRP A 5 46.05 -0.12 17.58
N GLY A 6 45.14 0.71 18.07
CA GLY A 6 43.78 0.25 18.40
C GLY A 6 42.78 1.34 18.73
N ASN A 7 43.23 2.50 19.24
CA ASN A 7 42.29 3.50 19.76
C ASN A 7 42.04 4.70 18.81
N GLY A 8 42.94 5.01 17.89
CA GLY A 8 42.77 6.17 16.99
C GLY A 8 41.60 6.08 16.00
N PHE A 9 41.30 4.87 15.49
CA PHE A 9 40.18 4.68 14.56
C PHE A 9 38.81 4.78 15.25
N ASN A 10 38.72 4.33 16.50
CA ASN A 10 37.49 4.40 17.28
C ASN A 10 37.17 5.82 17.76
N ASP A 11 38.20 6.61 18.11
CA ASP A 11 38.03 8.02 18.49
C ASP A 11 37.64 8.90 17.29
N MET A 12 38.09 8.58 16.07
CA MET A 12 37.66 9.26 14.83
C MET A 12 36.20 8.96 14.45
N MET A 13 35.72 7.73 14.71
CA MET A 13 34.30 7.38 14.53
C MET A 13 33.39 8.02 15.60
N ASN A 14 33.94 8.40 16.75
CA ASN A 14 33.17 8.98 17.86
C ASN A 14 33.12 10.52 17.84
N PHE A 15 33.98 11.18 17.05
CA PHE A 15 33.93 12.64 16.84
C PHE A 15 32.69 13.08 16.04
N GLY A 16 32.25 12.25 15.10
CA GLY A 16 30.97 12.43 14.41
C GLY A 16 29.78 12.25 15.37
N ASN A 17 29.91 11.41 16.40
CA ASN A 17 28.86 11.06 17.36
C ASN A 17 28.53 12.12 18.43
N ARG A 18 29.29 13.22 18.52
CA ARG A 18 28.97 14.32 19.46
C ARG A 18 28.36 15.54 18.77
N ALA A 19 28.61 15.69 17.47
CA ALA A 19 27.82 16.58 16.62
C ALA A 19 26.55 15.87 16.07
N SER A 20 26.47 14.53 16.20
CA SER A 20 25.45 13.69 15.58
C SER A 20 24.06 13.80 16.18
N GLU A 21 23.88 14.22 17.43
CA GLU A 21 22.57 14.12 18.09
C GLU A 21 21.49 14.95 17.38
N TRP A 22 21.87 16.11 16.84
CA TRP A 22 20.97 16.96 16.04
C TRP A 22 20.77 16.44 14.60
N PHE A 23 21.79 15.82 14.01
CA PHE A 23 21.70 15.25 12.66
C PHE A 23 20.90 13.94 12.63
N ILE A 24 20.99 13.13 13.66
CA ILE A 24 20.20 11.89 13.80
C ILE A 24 18.72 12.23 13.91
N LEU A 25 18.36 13.26 14.69
CA LEU A 25 16.97 13.69 14.82
C LEU A 25 16.40 14.13 13.46
N TYR A 26 17.16 14.92 12.70
CA TYR A 26 16.77 15.36 11.36
C TYR A 26 16.58 14.18 10.38
N ASP A 27 17.50 13.22 10.40
CA ASP A 27 17.45 12.07 9.50
C ASP A 27 16.28 11.12 9.84
N VAL A 28 16.00 10.93 11.14
CA VAL A 28 14.85 10.16 11.64
C VAL A 28 13.52 10.82 11.24
N VAL A 29 13.40 12.15 11.37
CA VAL A 29 12.20 12.89 10.96
C VAL A 29 11.97 12.78 9.46
N LYS A 30 13.01 12.89 8.64
CA LYS A 30 12.92 12.71 7.18
C LYS A 30 12.46 11.30 6.83
N LEU A 31 12.99 10.27 7.51
CA LEU A 31 12.58 8.88 7.30
C LEU A 31 11.10 8.68 7.67
N LEU A 32 10.64 9.23 8.80
CA LEU A 32 9.24 9.16 9.20
C LEU A 32 8.29 9.79 8.17
N ILE A 33 8.67 10.92 7.57
CA ILE A 33 7.88 11.56 6.51
C ILE A 33 7.74 10.63 5.29
N ILE A 34 8.84 10.01 4.85
CA ILE A 34 8.83 9.07 3.73
C ILE A 34 7.91 7.88 4.04
N VAL A 35 8.05 7.29 5.22
CA VAL A 35 7.22 6.15 5.66
C VAL A 35 5.74 6.53 5.70
N ALA A 36 5.39 7.72 6.20
CA ALA A 36 4.01 8.20 6.25
C ALA A 36 3.41 8.34 4.84
N VAL A 37 4.15 8.93 3.88
CA VAL A 37 3.71 9.06 2.49
C VAL A 37 3.49 7.69 1.85
N VAL A 38 4.44 6.77 2.01
CA VAL A 38 4.34 5.40 1.49
C VAL A 38 3.13 4.68 2.10
N MET A 39 2.88 4.84 3.40
CA MET A 39 1.74 4.22 4.09
C MET A 39 0.41 4.76 3.57
N VAL A 40 0.30 6.07 3.31
CA VAL A 40 -0.91 6.68 2.74
C VAL A 40 -1.18 6.15 1.33
N ILE A 41 -0.15 6.11 0.49
CA ILE A 41 -0.25 5.57 -0.88
C ILE A 41 -0.64 4.10 -0.83
N ALA A 42 0.06 3.28 -0.03
CA ALA A 42 -0.24 1.86 0.14
C ALA A 42 -1.68 1.64 0.64
N ARG A 43 -2.13 2.42 1.63
CA ARG A 43 -3.51 2.35 2.13
C ARG A 43 -4.54 2.72 1.06
N MET A 44 -4.23 3.69 0.20
CA MET A 44 -5.10 4.07 -0.92
C MET A 44 -5.21 2.96 -1.96
N PHE A 45 -4.10 2.31 -2.31
CA PHE A 45 -4.09 1.17 -3.24
C PHE A 45 -4.79 -0.08 -2.65
N ILE A 46 -4.55 -0.39 -1.38
CA ILE A 46 -5.21 -1.51 -0.68
C ILE A 46 -6.73 -1.26 -0.57
N LYS A 47 -7.15 -0.03 -0.29
CA LYS A 47 -8.57 0.33 -0.24
C LYS A 47 -9.22 0.31 -1.64
N SER A 48 -8.46 0.63 -2.69
CA SER A 48 -8.93 0.54 -4.08
C SER A 48 -9.12 -0.93 -4.52
N SER A 49 -8.25 -1.85 -4.10
CA SER A 49 -8.41 -3.28 -4.39
C SER A 49 -9.63 -3.91 -3.71
N ARG A 50 -10.02 -3.43 -2.52
CA ARG A 50 -11.23 -3.93 -1.82
C ARG A 50 -12.54 -3.28 -2.28
N ASN A 51 -12.49 -2.21 -3.07
CA ASN A 51 -13.70 -1.57 -3.61
C ASN A 51 -14.00 -1.94 -5.07
N ASN A 52 -13.06 -2.57 -5.78
CA ASN A 52 -13.23 -2.89 -7.20
C ASN A 52 -13.95 -4.23 -7.46
N SER A 53 -14.06 -5.11 -6.46
CA SER A 53 -14.90 -6.31 -6.56
C SER A 53 -16.40 -5.97 -6.61
N ASN A 54 -16.81 -4.86 -5.99
CA ASN A 54 -18.23 -4.47 -5.93
C ASN A 54 -18.69 -3.64 -7.14
N VAL A 55 -17.77 -2.87 -7.74
CA VAL A 55 -18.06 -2.11 -8.98
C VAL A 55 -18.20 -3.06 -10.17
N GLY A 56 -17.37 -4.11 -10.25
CA GLY A 56 -17.48 -5.15 -11.27
C GLY A 56 -18.80 -5.94 -11.18
N SER A 57 -19.21 -6.32 -9.97
CA SER A 57 -20.49 -7.03 -9.76
C SER A 57 -21.70 -6.13 -10.08
N SER A 58 -21.69 -4.86 -9.64
CA SER A 58 -22.78 -3.92 -9.95
C SER A 58 -22.95 -3.70 -11.46
N ARG A 59 -21.83 -3.53 -12.19
CA ARG A 59 -21.86 -3.36 -13.64
C ARG A 59 -22.31 -4.64 -14.38
N ALA A 60 -21.91 -5.82 -13.88
CA ALA A 60 -22.37 -7.09 -14.45
C ALA A 60 -23.88 -7.31 -14.25
N ILE A 61 -24.43 -6.90 -13.09
CA ILE A 61 -25.86 -6.95 -12.80
C ILE A 61 -26.63 -5.98 -13.70
N GLU A 62 -26.12 -4.77 -13.93
CA GLU A 62 -26.74 -3.80 -14.86
C GLU A 62 -26.80 -4.34 -16.29
N ILE A 63 -25.70 -4.91 -16.79
CA ILE A 63 -25.66 -5.52 -18.13
C ILE A 63 -26.66 -6.68 -18.25
N LEU A 64 -26.80 -7.52 -17.21
CA LEU A 64 -27.79 -8.59 -17.21
C LEU A 64 -29.23 -8.05 -17.25
N LYS A 65 -29.52 -7.00 -16.49
CA LYS A 65 -30.85 -6.38 -16.44
C LYS A 65 -31.24 -5.76 -17.79
N GLU A 66 -30.29 -5.10 -18.45
CA GLU A 66 -30.50 -4.52 -19.78
C GLU A 66 -30.83 -5.58 -20.82
N ARG A 67 -30.09 -6.69 -20.86
CA ARG A 67 -30.36 -7.80 -21.80
C ARG A 67 -31.69 -8.51 -21.52
N TYR A 68 -32.09 -8.61 -20.26
CA TYR A 68 -33.38 -9.16 -19.89
C TYR A 68 -34.52 -8.24 -20.35
N ALA A 69 -34.38 -6.92 -20.17
CA ALA A 69 -35.36 -5.94 -20.64
C ALA A 69 -35.44 -5.89 -22.18
N SER A 70 -34.31 -6.08 -22.87
CA SER A 70 -34.24 -6.22 -24.32
C SER A 70 -34.80 -7.55 -24.84
N GLY A 71 -35.10 -8.51 -23.95
CA GLY A 71 -35.61 -9.84 -24.32
C GLY A 71 -34.56 -10.77 -24.95
N GLU A 72 -33.27 -10.42 -24.88
CA GLU A 72 -32.17 -11.22 -25.43
C GLU A 72 -31.84 -12.45 -24.57
N ILE A 73 -32.25 -12.44 -23.30
CA ILE A 73 -32.06 -13.55 -22.36
C ILE A 73 -33.38 -13.91 -21.69
N SER A 74 -33.56 -15.20 -21.41
CA SER A 74 -34.73 -15.69 -20.68
C SER A 74 -34.66 -15.35 -19.18
N GLU A 75 -35.81 -15.36 -18.49
CA GLU A 75 -35.86 -15.15 -17.04
C GLU A 75 -35.06 -16.21 -16.26
N GLN A 76 -35.01 -17.44 -16.79
CA GLN A 76 -34.23 -18.54 -16.22
C GLN A 76 -32.72 -18.24 -16.28
N GLU A 77 -32.21 -17.86 -17.44
CA GLU A 77 -30.80 -17.47 -17.61
C GLU A 77 -30.42 -16.24 -16.79
N TYR A 78 -31.33 -15.27 -16.67
CA TYR A 78 -31.12 -14.10 -15.82
C TYR A 78 -30.94 -14.50 -14.35
N LYS A 79 -31.81 -15.37 -13.83
CA LYS A 79 -31.77 -15.85 -12.43
C LYS A 79 -30.52 -16.67 -12.13
N GLU A 80 -30.08 -17.53 -13.04
CA GLU A 80 -28.85 -18.30 -12.88
C GLU A 80 -27.60 -17.41 -12.82
N LYS A 81 -27.50 -16.44 -13.74
CA LYS A 81 -26.36 -15.52 -13.77
C LYS A 81 -26.35 -14.55 -12.58
N LEU A 82 -27.53 -14.13 -12.11
CA LEU A 82 -27.67 -13.31 -10.91
C LEU A 82 -27.21 -14.05 -9.64
N LYS A 83 -27.50 -15.35 -9.54
CA LYS A 83 -27.02 -16.19 -8.43
C LYS A 83 -25.50 -16.35 -8.42
N ASN A 84 -24.87 -16.40 -9.59
CA ASN A 84 -23.41 -16.56 -9.71
C ASN A 84 -22.62 -15.28 -9.41
N LEU A 85 -23.27 -14.10 -9.43
CA LEU A 85 -22.64 -12.79 -9.20
C LEU A 85 -22.81 -12.27 -7.76
N LYS A 86 -23.60 -12.97 -6.94
CA LYS A 86 -23.93 -12.62 -5.56
C LYS A 86 -23.18 -13.53 -4.59
#